data_AF-A0A7X8G9X9-F1
#
_entry.id   AF-A0A7X8G9X9-F1
#
_cell.length_a   1.000
_cell.length_b   1.000
_cell.length_c   1.000
_cell.angle_alpha   90.00
_cell.angle_beta   90.00
_cell.angle_gamma   90.00
#
_symmetry.space_group_name_H-M   'P 1'
#
loop_
_entity.id
_entity.type
_entity.pdbx_description
1 polymer ?
#
loop_
_entity_poly.entity_id
_entity_poly.type
_entity_poly.pdbx_seq_one_letter_code
_entity_poly.pdbx_strand_id
1 'polypeptide(L)'
;MKKLIILLLTLCLWVPLSGQPVTEGQQLPQGAVVYSLPRTCVRIVAEAQYTNFSPGPYARYARKYLGIEAGQSKTTTYELTRIEMTPMLEADPHSLYMVNLTQGKTEPWFLQLTSQGLVFLSDAYVHKDNNWRFPSADRLQDVSDAGIIQNLKEEQTTLYRSLVQGREVSAIPVQQTQLVEKTQEQRAEEAAQKIFQLREIRFAIITGDTDAVYSGEAMGAAVEEMRRMEEEYLKLFLGETITGRTHLSADVLPDKDRTRYVAFRFSETDGLLPAETIGGRPITLELDVEKEQPALNVYTDESKLRSGIRLYYRQPAVVLARLVDGQKELLQARIPVYQKGQILNFIIN
;
A
#
# COMPACT_ATOMS: atom_id res chain seq x y z
N MET A 1 41.87 49.59 51.58
CA MET A 1 40.88 49.17 50.56
C MET A 1 41.24 47.81 49.93
N LYS A 2 41.41 46.74 50.73
CA LYS A 2 41.67 45.37 50.24
C LYS A 2 40.89 44.28 51.01
N LYS A 3 40.04 44.66 51.96
CA LYS A 3 39.22 43.72 52.77
C LYS A 3 37.73 43.71 52.40
N LEU A 4 37.30 44.50 51.40
CA LEU A 4 35.89 44.60 50.99
C LEU A 4 35.56 43.79 49.72
N ILE A 5 36.54 43.20 49.05
CA ILE A 5 36.35 42.50 47.76
C ILE A 5 36.10 41.00 47.94
N ILE A 6 36.34 40.43 49.12
CA ILE A 6 36.19 38.99 49.36
C ILE A 6 34.74 38.61 49.70
N LEU A 7 33.86 39.56 50.03
CA LEU A 7 32.46 39.27 50.35
C LEU A 7 31.54 39.19 49.12
N LEU A 8 32.03 39.56 47.92
CA LEU A 8 31.20 39.63 46.70
C LEU A 8 31.39 38.42 45.75
N LEU A 9 32.30 37.48 46.07
CA LEU A 9 32.61 36.32 45.23
C LEU A 9 32.08 34.99 45.80
N THR A 10 31.41 34.99 46.96
CA THR A 10 30.83 33.79 47.60
C THR A 10 29.31 33.70 47.43
N LEU A 11 28.74 34.44 46.48
CA LEU A 11 27.37 34.22 46.02
C LEU A 11 27.38 33.42 44.70
N CYS A 12 28.14 32.31 44.68
CA CYS A 12 27.90 31.26 43.70
C CYS A 12 26.55 30.65 44.05
N LEU A 13 25.51 31.14 43.37
CA LEU A 13 24.19 30.56 43.31
C LEU A 13 24.31 29.04 43.12
N TRP A 14 24.09 28.28 44.19
CA TRP A 14 23.60 26.92 44.07
C TRP A 14 22.15 27.02 43.58
N VAL A 15 21.96 27.06 42.26
CA VAL A 15 20.67 26.71 41.67
C VAL A 15 20.71 25.20 41.45
N PRO A 16 19.93 24.39 42.19
CA PRO A 16 19.69 23.01 41.77
C PRO A 16 18.96 23.06 40.43
N LEU A 17 19.70 22.79 39.37
CA LEU A 17 19.24 22.84 37.99
C LEU A 17 18.66 21.48 37.66
N SER A 18 17.36 21.31 37.86
CA SER A 18 16.64 20.06 37.59
C SER A 18 15.59 20.30 36.52
N GLY A 19 15.75 19.64 35.37
CA GLY A 19 14.95 19.82 34.15
C GLY A 19 15.63 20.73 33.13
N GLN A 20 16.73 20.25 32.51
CA GLN A 20 17.37 20.96 31.38
C GLN A 20 17.02 20.29 30.05
N PRO A 21 16.83 21.06 28.96
CA PRO A 21 16.83 20.48 27.62
C PRO A 21 18.20 19.85 27.35
N VAL A 22 18.20 18.61 26.88
CA VAL A 22 19.44 17.92 26.51
C VAL A 22 19.99 18.58 25.25
N THR A 23 21.21 19.10 25.33
CA THR A 23 21.92 19.66 24.18
C THR A 23 22.85 18.60 23.58
N GLU A 24 23.03 18.60 22.26
CA GLU A 24 23.92 17.67 21.58
C GLU A 24 25.34 17.70 22.18
N GLY A 25 25.89 16.53 22.51
CA GLY A 25 27.25 16.38 23.04
C GLY A 25 27.40 16.45 24.57
N GLN A 26 26.32 16.60 25.34
CA GLN A 26 26.39 16.62 26.80
C GLN A 26 26.61 15.21 27.39
N GLN A 27 27.65 15.03 28.21
CA GLN A 27 27.84 13.79 28.99
C GLN A 27 26.72 13.65 30.03
N LEU A 28 25.99 12.53 29.96
CA LEU A 28 24.91 12.23 30.90
C LEU A 28 25.50 11.82 32.26
N PRO A 29 25.13 12.49 33.37
CA PRO A 29 25.56 12.06 34.70
C PRO A 29 24.96 10.70 35.06
N GLN A 30 25.71 9.89 35.84
CA GLN A 30 25.24 8.58 36.29
C GLN A 30 23.99 8.73 37.17
N GLY A 31 22.89 8.07 36.79
CA GLY A 31 21.59 8.17 37.46
C GLY A 31 20.61 9.19 36.84
N ALA A 32 20.98 9.85 35.74
CA ALA A 32 20.08 10.70 34.98
C ALA A 32 19.13 9.88 34.10
N VAL A 33 17.86 10.25 34.10
CA VAL A 33 16.86 9.78 33.15
C VAL A 33 16.71 10.82 32.05
N VAL A 34 16.71 10.35 30.81
CA VAL A 34 16.37 11.16 29.63
C VAL A 34 15.01 10.71 29.11
N TYR A 35 14.12 11.68 28.91
CA TYR A 35 12.82 11.44 28.31
C TYR A 35 12.51 12.46 27.23
N SER A 36 11.66 12.04 26.29
CA SER A 36 11.18 12.85 25.17
C SER A 36 9.72 13.21 25.39
N LEU A 37 9.31 14.38 24.92
CA LEU A 37 7.88 14.70 24.85
C LEU A 37 7.22 13.91 23.72
N PRO A 38 5.97 13.45 23.89
CA PRO A 38 5.25 12.79 22.81
C PRO A 38 4.94 13.75 21.67
N ARG A 39 4.93 13.22 20.45
CA ARG A 39 4.38 13.85 19.24
C ARG A 39 3.40 12.88 18.59
N THR A 40 2.32 13.39 18.02
CA THR A 40 1.33 12.60 17.29
C THR A 40 1.78 12.44 15.85
N CYS A 41 1.85 11.22 15.34
CA CYS A 41 1.96 10.90 13.92
C CYS A 41 0.59 10.38 13.44
N VAL A 42 0.06 10.88 12.33
CA VAL A 42 -1.20 10.40 11.78
C VAL A 42 -0.89 9.43 10.66
N ARG A 43 -1.09 8.13 10.91
CA ARG A 43 -0.95 7.09 9.90
C ARG A 43 -2.24 6.94 9.12
N ILE A 44 -2.14 7.11 7.80
CA ILE A 44 -3.25 6.96 6.87
C ILE A 44 -2.96 5.74 6.01
N VAL A 45 -3.83 4.74 6.06
CA VAL A 45 -3.75 3.53 5.25
C VAL A 45 -4.87 3.56 4.24
N ALA A 46 -4.50 3.66 2.96
CA ALA A 46 -5.44 3.61 1.86
C ALA A 46 -5.35 2.24 1.16
N GLU A 47 -6.50 1.67 0.84
CA GLU A 47 -6.66 0.46 0.03
C GLU A 47 -7.36 0.85 -1.28
N ALA A 48 -6.80 0.44 -2.40
CA ALA A 48 -7.40 0.59 -3.71
C ALA A 48 -7.54 -0.78 -4.37
N GLN A 49 -8.67 -1.02 -5.00
CA GLN A 49 -8.87 -2.17 -5.86
C GLN A 49 -8.46 -1.79 -7.28
N TYR A 50 -7.59 -2.58 -7.89
CA TYR A 50 -7.25 -2.43 -9.30
C TYR A 50 -7.96 -3.50 -10.12
N THR A 51 -8.40 -3.10 -11.30
CA THR A 51 -8.97 -3.97 -12.33
C THR A 51 -8.12 -3.80 -13.57
N ASN A 52 -7.33 -4.83 -13.88
CA ASN A 52 -6.49 -4.89 -15.06
C ASN A 52 -7.15 -5.81 -16.08
N PHE A 53 -7.60 -5.24 -17.18
CA PHE A 53 -8.19 -5.94 -18.31
C PHE A 53 -7.14 -6.12 -19.40
N SER A 54 -6.89 -7.37 -19.79
CA SER A 54 -6.05 -7.71 -20.95
C SER A 54 -6.92 -8.36 -22.04
N PRO A 55 -6.98 -7.77 -23.25
CA PRO A 55 -7.78 -8.34 -24.34
C PRO A 55 -7.21 -9.68 -24.80
N GLY A 56 -8.09 -10.61 -25.14
CA GLY A 56 -7.70 -11.90 -25.72
C GLY A 56 -7.18 -11.73 -27.15
N PRO A 57 -6.34 -12.66 -27.65
CA PRO A 57 -5.78 -12.59 -29.00
C PRO A 57 -6.84 -12.52 -30.11
N TYR A 58 -8.04 -13.06 -29.87
CA TYR A 58 -9.15 -13.11 -30.82
C TYR A 58 -10.26 -12.10 -30.55
N ALA A 59 -10.03 -11.11 -29.67
CA ALA A 59 -11.04 -10.11 -29.29
C ALA A 59 -11.63 -9.34 -30.48
N ARG A 60 -10.84 -9.08 -31.53
CA ARG A 60 -11.31 -8.41 -32.76
C ARG A 60 -12.37 -9.21 -33.52
N TYR A 61 -12.34 -10.53 -33.38
CA TYR A 61 -13.23 -11.44 -34.11
C TYR A 61 -14.42 -11.93 -33.26
N ALA A 62 -14.49 -11.54 -31.98
CA ALA A 62 -15.56 -11.94 -31.06
C ALA A 62 -16.96 -11.58 -31.59
N ARG A 63 -17.13 -10.37 -32.15
CA ARG A 63 -18.40 -9.95 -32.74
C ARG A 63 -18.76 -10.73 -34.00
N LYS A 64 -17.77 -11.09 -34.82
CA LYS A 64 -17.96 -11.81 -36.08
C LYS A 64 -18.37 -13.26 -35.85
N TYR A 65 -17.68 -13.97 -34.94
CA TYR A 65 -17.86 -15.41 -34.76
C TYR A 65 -18.78 -15.77 -33.58
N LEU A 66 -18.79 -14.99 -32.51
CA LEU A 66 -19.58 -15.27 -31.31
C LEU A 66 -20.76 -14.31 -31.13
N GLY A 67 -20.81 -13.21 -31.87
CA GLY A 67 -21.86 -12.18 -31.73
C GLY A 67 -21.76 -11.35 -30.45
N ILE A 68 -20.62 -11.40 -29.74
CA ILE A 68 -20.39 -10.70 -28.47
C ILE A 68 -19.42 -9.53 -28.64
N GLU A 69 -19.59 -8.47 -27.85
CA GLU A 69 -18.65 -7.36 -27.80
C GLU A 69 -17.54 -7.67 -26.78
N ALA A 70 -16.29 -7.54 -27.22
CA ALA A 70 -15.10 -7.75 -26.40
C ALA A 70 -14.25 -6.47 -26.34
N GLY A 71 -13.66 -6.21 -25.17
CA GLY A 71 -12.73 -5.09 -24.99
C GLY A 71 -11.51 -5.28 -25.88
N GLN A 72 -11.11 -4.21 -26.59
CA GLN A 72 -10.03 -4.28 -27.59
C GLN A 72 -8.68 -3.76 -27.06
N SER A 73 -8.71 -2.98 -25.98
CA SER A 73 -7.54 -2.30 -25.42
C SER A 73 -7.26 -2.74 -24.00
N LYS A 74 -5.99 -2.93 -23.68
CA LYS A 74 -5.53 -3.15 -22.31
C LYS A 74 -5.89 -1.92 -21.47
N THR A 75 -6.59 -2.15 -20.36
CA THR A 75 -7.08 -1.07 -19.51
C THR A 75 -6.81 -1.42 -18.07
N THR A 76 -6.15 -0.51 -17.34
CA THR A 76 -5.97 -0.63 -15.89
C THR A 76 -6.76 0.50 -15.24
N THR A 77 -7.67 0.13 -14.36
CA THR A 77 -8.46 1.09 -13.57
C THR A 77 -8.25 0.82 -12.09
N TYR A 78 -8.18 1.88 -11.30
CA TYR A 78 -8.09 1.82 -9.85
C TYR A 78 -9.30 2.49 -9.24
N GLU A 79 -9.84 1.88 -8.21
CA GLU A 79 -10.93 2.41 -7.40
C GLU A 79 -10.51 2.40 -5.93
N LEU A 80 -10.68 3.55 -5.26
CA LEU A 80 -10.38 3.69 -3.84
C LEU A 80 -11.49 3.01 -3.03
N THR A 81 -11.16 1.95 -2.29
CA THR A 81 -12.15 1.12 -1.60
C THR A 81 -12.23 1.43 -0.10
N ARG A 82 -11.07 1.58 0.56
CA ARG A 82 -11.02 1.77 2.01
C ARG A 82 -9.96 2.77 2.39
N ILE A 83 -10.27 3.58 3.39
CA ILE A 83 -9.31 4.47 4.04
C ILE A 83 -9.44 4.32 5.54
N GLU A 84 -8.30 4.16 6.19
CA GLU A 84 -8.17 4.15 7.64
C GLU A 84 -7.23 5.28 8.07
N MET A 85 -7.59 5.94 9.16
CA MET A 85 -6.77 6.98 9.78
C MET A 85 -6.57 6.65 11.26
N THR A 86 -5.31 6.48 11.66
CA THR A 86 -4.93 6.05 12.99
C THR A 86 -3.91 7.02 13.59
N PRO A 87 -4.23 7.70 14.70
CA PRO A 87 -3.24 8.49 15.42
C PRO A 87 -2.27 7.56 16.17
N MET A 88 -0.99 7.77 15.95
CA MET A 88 0.11 7.07 16.60
C MET A 88 0.93 8.04 17.46
N LEU A 89 1.51 7.54 18.54
CA LEU A 89 2.38 8.32 19.41
C LEU A 89 3.83 7.96 19.14
N GLU A 90 4.65 8.97 18.94
CA GLU A 90 6.10 8.85 18.77
C GLU A 90 6.82 9.77 19.76
N ALA A 91 8.06 9.41 20.10
CA ALA A 91 8.99 10.27 20.81
C ALA A 91 9.42 11.45 19.94
N ASP A 92 9.38 12.67 20.46
CA ASP A 92 9.90 13.85 19.78
C ASP A 92 11.41 14.03 20.01
N PRO A 93 12.26 13.81 18.99
CA PRO A 93 13.70 13.93 19.14
C PRO A 93 14.16 15.36 19.44
N HIS A 94 13.34 16.38 19.10
CA HIS A 94 13.69 17.79 19.35
C HIS A 94 13.32 18.26 20.77
N SER A 95 12.58 17.44 21.53
CA SER A 95 12.09 17.81 22.86
C SER A 95 12.54 16.78 23.91
N LEU A 96 13.85 16.71 24.11
CA LEU A 96 14.50 15.84 25.08
C LEU A 96 14.81 16.59 26.38
N TYR A 97 14.41 16.00 27.50
CA TYR A 97 14.59 16.56 28.83
C TYR A 97 15.33 15.55 29.73
N MET A 98 16.21 16.08 30.58
CA MET A 98 16.94 15.30 31.57
C MET A 98 16.41 15.56 32.98
N VAL A 99 16.22 14.49 33.75
CA VAL A 99 15.89 14.54 35.17
C VAL A 99 16.88 13.68 35.95
N ASN A 100 17.51 14.27 36.98
CA ASN A 100 18.32 13.52 37.93
C ASN A 100 17.41 12.96 39.02
N LEU A 101 17.20 11.64 39.01
CA LEU A 101 16.51 10.93 40.09
C LEU A 101 17.56 10.58 41.15
N THR A 102 17.70 11.42 42.16
CA THR A 102 18.53 11.07 43.33
C THR A 102 17.86 9.89 44.04
N GLN A 103 18.65 8.88 44.37
CA GLN A 103 18.26 7.53 44.82
C GLN A 103 17.03 7.49 45.75
N GLY A 104 15.99 6.72 45.39
CA GLY A 104 15.00 6.22 46.35
C GLY A 104 13.53 6.13 45.92
N LYS A 105 13.11 6.68 44.76
CA LYS A 105 11.70 6.59 44.32
C LYS A 105 11.57 6.42 42.81
N THR A 106 11.78 5.20 42.34
CA THR A 106 11.36 4.79 40.99
C THR A 106 9.88 4.43 41.04
N GLU A 107 9.03 5.37 40.66
CA GLU A 107 7.59 5.18 40.66
C GLU A 107 7.13 4.34 39.44
N PRO A 108 6.07 3.51 39.57
CA PRO A 108 5.62 2.58 38.52
C PRO A 108 5.21 3.22 37.18
N TRP A 109 4.79 4.48 37.19
CA TRP A 109 4.43 5.23 35.96
C TRP A 109 5.62 5.38 35.00
N PHE A 110 6.85 5.30 35.51
CA PHE A 110 8.06 5.29 34.71
C PHE A 110 8.11 4.14 33.70
N LEU A 111 7.68 2.94 34.12
CA LEU A 111 7.69 1.75 33.26
C LEU A 111 6.69 1.86 32.11
N GLN A 112 5.54 2.50 32.34
CA GLN A 112 4.54 2.76 31.29
C GLN A 112 5.03 3.77 30.25
N LEU A 113 5.84 4.76 30.65
CA LEU A 113 6.46 5.69 29.71
C LEU A 113 7.62 5.06 28.92
N THR A 114 8.37 4.13 29.52
CA THR A 114 9.41 3.37 28.82
C THR A 114 8.85 2.43 27.75
N SER A 115 7.70 1.80 27.99
CA SER A 115 7.07 0.89 27.01
C SER A 115 6.47 1.61 25.79
N GLN A 116 6.14 2.90 25.94
CA GLN A 116 5.73 3.78 24.84
C GLN A 116 6.94 4.41 24.10
N GLY A 117 8.18 4.07 24.49
CA GLY A 117 9.39 4.63 23.91
C GLY A 117 9.62 6.11 24.21
N LEU A 118 8.86 6.69 25.15
CA LEU A 118 8.98 8.10 25.53
C LEU A 118 10.14 8.33 26.50
N VAL A 119 10.55 7.29 27.23
CA VAL A 119 11.63 7.32 28.21
C VAL A 119 12.66 6.25 27.86
N PHE A 120 13.94 6.63 27.84
CA PHE A 120 15.04 5.70 27.66
C PHE A 120 15.94 5.72 28.91
N LEU A 121 16.24 4.52 29.43
CA LEU A 121 17.30 4.33 30.41
C LEU A 121 18.62 4.32 29.64
N SER A 122 19.65 4.99 30.16
CA SER A 122 20.96 5.14 29.50
C SER A 122 21.63 3.80 29.11
N ASP A 123 21.22 2.69 29.73
CA ASP A 123 21.76 1.34 29.51
C ASP A 123 21.05 0.52 28.40
N ALA A 124 19.96 1.03 27.81
CA ALA A 124 19.08 0.22 26.95
C ALA A 124 19.46 0.16 25.45
N TYR A 125 20.74 0.33 25.10
CA TYR A 125 21.23 0.08 23.73
C TYR A 125 21.35 -1.43 23.46
N VAL A 126 20.24 -2.15 23.44
CA VAL A 126 20.19 -3.51 22.91
C VAL A 126 19.65 -3.44 21.48
N HIS A 127 20.56 -3.57 20.51
CA HIS A 127 20.26 -3.68 19.09
C HIS A 127 19.19 -4.75 18.87
N LYS A 128 17.97 -4.34 18.54
CA LYS A 128 16.95 -5.23 18.03
C LYS A 128 17.07 -5.21 16.51
N ASP A 129 17.70 -6.24 15.96
CA ASP A 129 17.83 -6.41 14.50
C ASP A 129 16.42 -6.42 13.87
N ASN A 130 16.10 -5.33 13.18
CA ASN A 130 14.83 -5.18 12.50
C ASN A 130 15.02 -5.72 11.07
N ASN A 131 14.83 -7.03 10.88
CA ASN A 131 15.00 -7.65 9.57
C ASN A 131 13.87 -7.23 8.63
N TRP A 132 14.17 -6.34 7.69
CA TRP A 132 13.27 -5.98 6.61
C TRP A 132 13.18 -7.14 5.60
N ARG A 133 11.96 -7.62 5.35
CA ARG A 133 11.68 -8.61 4.31
C ARG A 133 10.96 -7.91 3.16
N PHE A 134 11.55 -7.99 1.97
CA PHE A 134 10.92 -7.51 0.74
C PHE A 134 10.04 -8.61 0.14
N PRO A 135 8.83 -8.29 -0.36
CA PRO A 135 8.03 -9.24 -1.12
C PRO A 135 8.72 -9.57 -2.45
N SER A 136 8.84 -10.85 -2.76
CA SER A 136 9.28 -11.33 -4.08
C SER A 136 8.19 -11.03 -5.12
N ALA A 137 8.57 -10.45 -6.26
CA ALA A 137 7.62 -10.13 -7.33
C ALA A 137 6.98 -11.41 -7.90
N ASP A 138 5.67 -11.56 -7.73
CA ASP A 138 4.89 -12.55 -8.45
C ASP A 138 4.88 -12.20 -9.95
N ARG A 139 5.38 -13.11 -10.79
CA ARG A 139 5.36 -12.96 -12.25
C ARG A 139 3.92 -13.07 -12.73
N LEU A 140 3.36 -11.97 -13.24
CA LEU A 140 2.18 -11.99 -14.10
C LEU A 140 2.49 -12.82 -15.36
N GLN A 141 1.75 -13.91 -15.57
CA GLN A 141 1.79 -14.67 -16.82
C GLN A 141 0.87 -13.99 -17.84
N ASP A 142 1.39 -13.66 -19.02
CA ASP A 142 0.57 -13.19 -20.13
C ASP A 142 -0.27 -14.35 -20.68
N VAL A 143 -1.55 -14.07 -20.94
CA VAL A 143 -2.49 -15.01 -21.58
C VAL A 143 -2.01 -15.28 -23.01
N SER A 144 -1.51 -16.49 -23.25
CA SER A 144 -1.05 -16.92 -24.57
C SER A 144 -1.88 -18.11 -25.08
N ASP A 145 -2.06 -18.19 -26.40
CA ASP A 145 -2.72 -19.32 -27.07
C ASP A 145 -1.80 -20.56 -27.17
N ALA A 146 -0.70 -20.57 -26.43
CA ALA A 146 0.30 -21.63 -26.49
C ALA A 146 -0.26 -22.93 -25.89
N GLY A 147 -0.76 -23.82 -26.76
CA GLY A 147 -1.20 -25.17 -26.41
C GLY A 147 -2.70 -25.44 -26.60
N ILE A 148 -3.52 -24.41 -26.86
CA ILE A 148 -4.98 -24.56 -27.01
C ILE A 148 -5.38 -24.83 -28.47
N ILE A 149 -4.67 -24.21 -29.44
CA ILE A 149 -4.92 -24.34 -30.88
C ILE A 149 -3.65 -24.77 -31.61
N GLN A 150 -3.80 -25.67 -32.58
CA GLN A 150 -2.68 -26.03 -33.45
C GLN A 150 -2.33 -24.87 -34.38
N ASN A 151 -1.11 -24.36 -34.25
CA ASN A 151 -0.63 -23.18 -34.98
C ASN A 151 -0.40 -23.43 -36.49
N LEU A 152 -0.22 -24.70 -36.88
CA LEU A 152 0.11 -25.11 -38.25
C LEU A 152 -1.09 -25.79 -38.92
N LYS A 153 -1.22 -25.59 -40.23
CA LYS A 153 -2.08 -26.37 -41.11
C LYS A 153 -1.24 -27.00 -42.21
N GLU A 154 -1.70 -28.14 -42.72
CA GLU A 154 -1.16 -28.72 -43.94
C GLU A 154 -1.84 -28.06 -45.15
N GLU A 155 -1.04 -27.47 -46.03
CA GLU A 155 -1.51 -26.88 -47.29
C GLU A 155 -0.88 -27.65 -48.46
N GLN A 156 -1.72 -28.15 -49.37
CA GLN A 156 -1.24 -28.82 -50.57
C GLN A 156 -0.94 -27.78 -51.64
N THR A 157 0.33 -27.70 -52.05
CA THR A 157 0.75 -26.84 -53.14
C THR A 157 1.24 -27.69 -54.31
N THR A 158 0.82 -27.33 -55.53
CA THR A 158 1.34 -27.94 -56.76
C THR A 158 2.66 -27.30 -57.12
N LEU A 159 3.77 -28.03 -56.93
CA LEU A 159 5.06 -27.65 -57.48
C LEU A 159 5.30 -28.35 -58.81
N TYR A 160 5.78 -27.61 -59.81
CA TYR A 160 6.09 -28.17 -61.12
C TYR A 160 7.52 -28.69 -61.13
N ARG A 161 7.69 -30.01 -61.25
CA ARG A 161 9.00 -30.62 -61.45
C ARG A 161 9.25 -30.81 -62.94
N SER A 162 10.27 -30.15 -63.48
CA SER A 162 10.70 -30.36 -64.86
C SER A 162 11.37 -31.73 -64.99
N LEU A 163 10.78 -32.61 -65.81
CA LEU A 163 11.40 -33.87 -66.20
C LEU A 163 11.84 -33.76 -67.66
N VAL A 164 13.12 -33.99 -67.89
CA VAL A 164 13.72 -33.96 -69.23
C VAL A 164 13.81 -35.39 -69.73
N GLN A 165 12.97 -35.75 -70.72
CA GLN A 165 13.09 -36.98 -71.49
C GLN A 165 13.57 -36.60 -72.91
N GLY A 166 14.85 -36.82 -73.18
CA GLY A 166 15.43 -36.48 -74.49
C GLY A 166 15.50 -34.96 -74.72
N ARG A 167 14.79 -34.46 -75.74
CA ARG A 167 14.79 -33.04 -76.17
C ARG A 167 13.52 -32.27 -75.78
N GLU A 168 12.54 -32.94 -75.16
CA GLU A 168 11.31 -32.31 -74.66
C GLU A 168 11.39 -32.10 -73.15
N VAL A 169 11.00 -30.89 -72.71
CA VAL A 169 10.89 -30.51 -71.30
C VAL A 169 9.41 -30.53 -70.94
N SER A 170 8.99 -31.49 -70.10
CA SER A 170 7.62 -31.56 -69.61
C SER A 170 7.58 -31.20 -68.12
N ALA A 171 6.68 -30.29 -67.75
CA ALA A 171 6.45 -29.87 -66.38
C ALA A 171 5.35 -30.74 -65.77
N ILE A 172 5.72 -31.62 -64.84
CA ILE A 172 4.76 -32.49 -64.15
C ILE A 172 4.37 -31.83 -62.83
N PRO A 173 3.06 -31.58 -62.58
CA PRO A 173 2.60 -31.07 -61.30
C PRO A 173 2.79 -32.16 -60.24
N VAL A 174 3.60 -31.85 -59.22
CA VAL A 174 3.80 -32.68 -58.03
C VAL A 174 3.11 -31.97 -56.87
N GLN A 175 2.10 -32.62 -56.31
CA GLN A 175 1.46 -32.15 -55.08
C GLN A 175 2.46 -32.34 -53.94
N GLN A 176 2.85 -31.26 -53.27
CA GLN A 176 3.62 -31.30 -52.04
C GLN A 176 2.81 -30.70 -50.91
N THR A 177 2.75 -31.41 -49.79
CA THR A 177 2.14 -30.91 -48.55
C THR A 177 3.17 -30.07 -47.81
N GLN A 178 2.88 -28.79 -47.58
CA GLN A 178 3.69 -27.89 -46.78
C GLN A 178 2.95 -27.50 -45.50
N LEU A 179 3.68 -27.41 -44.39
CA LEU A 179 3.16 -26.88 -43.13
C LEU A 179 3.20 -25.35 -43.19
N VAL A 180 2.03 -24.71 -43.17
CA VAL A 180 1.86 -23.26 -43.18
C VAL A 180 1.23 -22.82 -41.86
N GLU A 181 1.65 -21.66 -41.33
CA GLU A 181 1.01 -21.10 -40.14
C GLU A 181 -0.42 -20.66 -40.47
N LYS A 182 -1.38 -21.07 -39.64
CA LYS A 182 -2.77 -20.59 -39.74
C LYS A 182 -2.83 -19.09 -39.48
N THR A 183 -3.66 -18.37 -40.22
CA THR A 183 -3.91 -16.93 -39.95
C THR A 183 -4.65 -16.76 -38.62
N GLN A 184 -4.54 -15.59 -37.97
CA GLN A 184 -5.25 -15.32 -36.72
C GLN A 184 -6.78 -15.45 -36.87
N GLU A 185 -7.31 -15.08 -38.03
CA GLU A 185 -8.73 -15.24 -38.34
C GLU A 185 -9.14 -16.72 -38.43
N GLN A 186 -8.34 -17.56 -39.09
CA GLN A 186 -8.60 -19.01 -39.17
C GLN A 186 -8.54 -19.68 -37.79
N ARG A 187 -7.58 -19.27 -36.95
CA ARG A 187 -7.49 -19.78 -35.57
C ARG A 187 -8.68 -19.31 -34.72
N ALA A 188 -9.11 -18.06 -34.88
CA ALA A 188 -10.31 -17.56 -34.21
C ALA A 188 -11.57 -18.31 -34.67
N GLU A 189 -11.71 -18.60 -35.97
CA GLU A 189 -12.83 -19.40 -36.47
C GLU A 189 -12.85 -20.80 -35.85
N GLU A 190 -11.71 -21.49 -35.80
CA GLU A 190 -11.59 -22.82 -35.18
C GLU A 190 -11.92 -22.77 -33.68
N ALA A 191 -11.43 -21.76 -32.96
CA ALA A 191 -11.75 -21.56 -31.55
C ALA A 191 -13.25 -21.35 -31.32
N ALA A 192 -13.91 -20.55 -32.15
CA ALA A 192 -15.34 -20.32 -32.07
C ALA A 192 -16.14 -21.60 -32.37
N GLN A 193 -15.73 -22.36 -33.38
CA GLN A 193 -16.33 -23.67 -33.69
C GLN A 193 -16.21 -24.63 -32.50
N LYS A 194 -15.06 -24.64 -31.80
CA LYS A 194 -14.87 -25.46 -30.58
C LYS A 194 -15.82 -25.05 -29.46
N ILE A 195 -16.05 -23.75 -29.24
CA ILE A 195 -17.04 -23.26 -28.26
C ILE A 195 -18.45 -23.79 -28.61
N PHE A 196 -18.87 -23.68 -29.86
CA PHE A 196 -20.19 -24.18 -30.28
C PHE A 196 -20.31 -25.69 -30.17
N GLN A 197 -19.26 -26.44 -30.55
CA GLN A 197 -19.19 -27.90 -30.38
C GLN A 197 -19.34 -28.29 -28.90
N LEU A 198 -18.62 -27.63 -27.98
CA LEU A 198 -18.72 -27.90 -26.55
C LEU A 198 -20.12 -27.62 -26.00
N ARG A 199 -20.78 -26.55 -26.47
CA ARG A 199 -22.16 -26.22 -26.08
C ARG A 199 -23.16 -27.26 -26.57
N GLU A 200 -23.02 -27.71 -27.81
CA GLU A 200 -23.87 -28.73 -28.41
C GLU A 200 -23.74 -30.07 -27.67
N ILE A 201 -22.51 -30.52 -27.43
CA ILE A 201 -22.23 -31.77 -26.69
C ILE A 201 -22.78 -31.67 -25.26
N ARG A 202 -22.55 -30.55 -24.57
CA ARG A 202 -23.09 -30.34 -23.22
C ARG A 202 -24.62 -30.35 -23.22
N PHE A 203 -25.26 -29.73 -24.21
CA PHE A 203 -26.72 -29.73 -24.33
C PHE A 203 -27.25 -31.15 -24.52
N ALA A 204 -26.68 -31.92 -25.45
CA ALA A 204 -27.06 -33.30 -25.71
C ALA A 204 -26.94 -34.18 -24.46
N ILE A 205 -25.83 -34.03 -23.70
CA ILE A 205 -25.61 -34.73 -22.43
C ILE A 205 -26.70 -34.37 -21.41
N ILE A 206 -27.02 -33.09 -21.24
CA ILE A 206 -28.04 -32.63 -20.28
C ILE A 206 -29.44 -33.13 -20.68
N THR A 207 -29.77 -33.14 -21.98
CA THR A 207 -31.08 -33.61 -22.47
C THR A 207 -31.20 -35.13 -22.51
N GLY A 208 -30.12 -35.85 -22.24
CA GLY A 208 -30.07 -37.32 -22.31
C GLY A 208 -30.15 -37.86 -23.75
N ASP A 209 -29.87 -37.02 -24.75
CA ASP A 209 -29.86 -37.39 -26.17
C ASP A 209 -28.46 -37.87 -26.57
N THR A 210 -27.94 -38.84 -25.81
CA THR A 210 -26.60 -39.40 -26.01
C THR A 210 -26.68 -40.91 -26.05
N ASP A 211 -26.02 -41.51 -27.03
CA ASP A 211 -25.90 -42.97 -27.18
C ASP A 211 -25.10 -43.64 -26.04
N ALA A 212 -24.41 -42.86 -25.21
CA ALA A 212 -23.57 -43.35 -24.13
C ALA A 212 -24.29 -43.32 -22.77
N VAL A 213 -24.29 -44.47 -22.08
CA VAL A 213 -24.75 -44.60 -20.70
C VAL A 213 -23.65 -44.11 -19.76
N TYR A 214 -23.70 -42.83 -19.38
CA TYR A 214 -22.78 -42.28 -18.39
C TYR A 214 -23.24 -42.62 -16.97
N SER A 215 -22.30 -42.94 -16.07
CA SER A 215 -22.59 -42.95 -14.63
C SER A 215 -22.81 -41.52 -14.15
N GLY A 216 -23.70 -41.28 -13.19
CA GLY A 216 -24.06 -39.93 -12.74
C GLY A 216 -22.86 -39.09 -12.27
N GLU A 217 -21.85 -39.73 -11.67
CA GLU A 217 -20.61 -39.06 -11.23
C GLU A 217 -19.68 -38.72 -12.41
N ALA A 218 -19.51 -39.63 -13.37
CA ALA A 218 -18.68 -39.39 -14.55
C ALA A 218 -19.28 -38.32 -15.48
N MET A 219 -20.61 -38.28 -15.57
CA MET A 219 -21.34 -37.25 -16.30
C MET A 219 -21.08 -35.86 -15.71
N GLY A 220 -21.16 -35.73 -14.38
CA GLY A 220 -20.88 -34.48 -13.69
C GLY A 220 -19.47 -33.97 -13.95
N ALA A 221 -18.46 -34.84 -13.79
CA ALA A 221 -17.07 -34.47 -14.05
C ALA A 221 -16.81 -34.09 -15.52
N ALA A 222 -17.42 -34.79 -16.48
CA ALA A 222 -17.30 -34.46 -17.90
C ALA A 222 -17.90 -33.08 -18.24
N VAL A 223 -19.10 -32.78 -17.70
CA VAL A 223 -19.77 -31.47 -17.86
C VAL A 223 -18.94 -30.34 -17.26
N GLU A 224 -18.29 -30.59 -16.13
CA GLU A 224 -17.40 -29.64 -15.48
C GLU A 224 -16.18 -29.32 -16.34
N GLU A 225 -15.46 -30.33 -16.82
CA GLU A 225 -14.29 -30.14 -17.70
C GLU A 225 -14.69 -29.48 -19.03
N MET A 226 -15.84 -29.83 -19.60
CA MET A 226 -16.36 -29.13 -20.79
C MET A 226 -16.62 -27.65 -20.53
N ARG A 227 -17.14 -27.29 -19.34
CA ARG A 227 -17.34 -25.88 -18.97
C ARG A 227 -16.00 -25.17 -18.82
N ARG A 228 -15.04 -25.80 -18.15
CA ARG A 228 -13.67 -25.26 -18.02
C ARG A 228 -13.01 -25.03 -19.38
N MET A 229 -13.08 -25.99 -20.29
CA MET A 229 -12.55 -25.84 -21.65
C MET A 229 -13.28 -24.73 -22.41
N GLU A 230 -14.61 -24.65 -22.31
CA GLU A 230 -15.37 -23.55 -22.92
C GLU A 230 -14.91 -22.19 -22.40
N GLU A 231 -14.71 -22.06 -21.08
CA GLU A 231 -14.20 -20.84 -20.46
C GLU A 231 -12.79 -20.47 -20.93
N GLU A 232 -11.89 -21.45 -21.09
CA GLU A 232 -10.55 -21.23 -21.65
C GLU A 232 -10.60 -20.73 -23.09
N TYR A 233 -11.44 -21.32 -23.96
CA TYR A 233 -11.65 -20.81 -25.33
C TYR A 233 -12.31 -19.42 -25.33
N LEU A 234 -13.27 -19.16 -24.45
CA LEU A 234 -13.92 -17.86 -24.34
C LEU A 234 -12.96 -16.77 -23.89
N LYS A 235 -12.01 -17.05 -22.98
CA LYS A 235 -10.94 -16.12 -22.58
C LYS A 235 -10.10 -15.65 -23.76
N LEU A 236 -9.92 -16.47 -24.80
CA LEU A 236 -9.20 -16.06 -26.01
C LEU A 236 -9.93 -14.94 -26.79
N PHE A 237 -11.26 -14.85 -26.67
CA PHE A 237 -12.08 -13.81 -27.29
C PHE A 237 -12.35 -12.64 -26.33
N LEU A 238 -12.75 -12.92 -25.10
CA LEU A 238 -13.15 -11.88 -24.14
C LEU A 238 -11.95 -11.24 -23.45
N GLY A 239 -10.82 -11.94 -23.36
CA GLY A 239 -9.68 -11.56 -22.55
C GLY A 239 -9.81 -11.99 -21.10
N GLU A 240 -8.91 -11.48 -20.27
CA GLU A 240 -8.88 -11.75 -18.85
C GLU A 240 -8.96 -10.44 -18.06
N THR A 241 -9.76 -10.45 -17.00
CA THR A 241 -9.83 -9.36 -16.04
C THR A 241 -9.25 -9.84 -14.71
N ILE A 242 -8.12 -9.28 -14.33
CA ILE A 242 -7.49 -9.56 -13.04
C ILE A 242 -7.86 -8.43 -12.10
N THR A 243 -8.47 -8.79 -10.98
CA THR A 243 -8.71 -7.85 -9.89
C THR A 243 -7.74 -8.12 -8.76
N GLY A 244 -7.26 -7.06 -8.13
CA GLY A 244 -6.41 -7.16 -6.97
C GLY A 244 -6.52 -5.94 -6.09
N ARG A 245 -5.83 -5.95 -4.96
CA ARG A 245 -5.83 -4.85 -3.99
C ARG A 245 -4.42 -4.36 -3.80
N THR A 246 -4.26 -3.05 -3.77
CA THR A 246 -3.02 -2.36 -3.38
C THR A 246 -3.27 -1.57 -2.12
N HIS A 247 -2.25 -1.48 -1.27
CA HIS A 247 -2.29 -0.69 -0.05
C HIS A 247 -1.14 0.31 -0.06
N LEU A 248 -1.40 1.51 0.47
CA LEU A 248 -0.39 2.54 0.69
C LEU A 248 -0.54 3.06 2.12
N SER A 249 0.55 3.04 2.88
CA SER A 249 0.62 3.67 4.20
C SER A 249 1.41 4.98 4.10
N ALA A 250 0.76 6.08 4.46
CA ALA A 250 1.38 7.40 4.55
C ALA A 250 1.34 7.90 6.00
N ASP A 251 2.50 8.30 6.50
CA ASP A 251 2.66 8.84 7.84
C ASP A 251 2.80 10.36 7.76
N VAL A 252 1.83 11.08 8.31
CA VAL A 252 1.81 12.55 8.31
C VAL A 252 2.16 13.05 9.70
N LEU A 253 3.20 13.87 9.79
CA LEU A 253 3.60 14.52 11.03
C LEU A 253 3.05 15.96 11.08
N PRO A 254 2.09 16.27 11.98
CA PRO A 254 1.58 17.63 12.13
C PRO A 254 2.63 18.57 12.75
N ASP A 255 2.78 19.74 12.14
CA ASP A 255 3.53 20.89 12.62
C ASP A 255 2.65 21.86 13.43
N LYS A 256 3.28 22.76 14.16
CA LYS A 256 2.60 23.80 14.96
C LYS A 256 1.83 24.80 14.10
N ASP A 257 2.37 25.20 12.95
CA ASP A 257 1.80 26.28 12.12
C ASP A 257 0.96 25.77 10.94
N ARG A 258 1.32 24.63 10.37
CA ARG A 258 0.61 24.07 9.19
C ARG A 258 -0.69 23.38 9.58
N THR A 259 -1.75 23.61 8.83
CA THR A 259 -3.06 22.98 9.03
C THR A 259 -3.41 21.98 7.93
N ARG A 260 -2.75 22.05 6.77
CA ARG A 260 -3.01 21.20 5.61
C ARG A 260 -1.78 20.40 5.23
N TYR A 261 -1.96 19.11 4.98
CA TYR A 261 -0.93 18.17 4.59
C TYR A 261 -1.41 17.32 3.42
N VAL A 262 -0.54 17.01 2.47
CA VAL A 262 -0.84 16.02 1.43
C VAL A 262 -0.48 14.65 2.01
N ALA A 263 -1.46 13.79 2.22
CA ALA A 263 -1.23 12.46 2.76
C ALA A 263 -0.69 11.52 1.68
N PHE A 264 -1.42 11.42 0.57
CA PHE A 264 -1.05 10.65 -0.61
C PHE A 264 -1.79 11.21 -1.82
N ARG A 265 -1.52 10.65 -3.00
CA ARG A 265 -2.23 11.03 -4.23
C ARG A 265 -2.87 9.79 -4.82
N PHE A 266 -3.99 9.99 -5.51
CA PHE A 266 -4.71 8.91 -6.17
C PHE A 266 -4.85 9.21 -7.66
N SER A 267 -4.75 8.19 -8.50
CA SER A 267 -5.01 8.26 -9.93
C SER A 267 -5.82 7.04 -10.35
N GLU A 268 -6.81 7.22 -11.21
CA GLU A 268 -7.61 6.11 -11.75
C GLU A 268 -6.77 5.18 -12.64
N THR A 269 -5.64 5.66 -13.19
CA THR A 269 -4.76 4.87 -14.05
C THR A 269 -3.55 4.28 -13.33
N ASP A 270 -2.98 5.02 -12.37
CA ASP A 270 -1.72 4.66 -11.68
C ASP A 270 -1.96 4.17 -10.25
N GLY A 271 -3.17 4.36 -9.72
CA GLY A 271 -3.56 3.92 -8.38
C GLY A 271 -3.09 4.84 -7.26
N LEU A 272 -2.60 4.23 -6.18
CA LEU A 272 -2.13 4.91 -4.98
C LEU A 272 -0.69 5.38 -5.18
N LEU A 273 -0.47 6.68 -5.07
CA LEU A 273 0.82 7.34 -5.28
C LEU A 273 1.29 8.05 -4.00
N PRO A 274 2.61 8.10 -3.73
CA PRO A 274 3.17 8.89 -2.64
C PRO A 274 2.86 10.40 -2.76
N ALA A 275 2.90 11.11 -1.63
CA ALA A 275 2.63 12.55 -1.58
C ALA A 275 3.57 13.41 -2.45
N GLU A 276 4.82 12.96 -2.66
CA GLU A 276 5.86 13.69 -3.42
C GLU A 276 5.67 13.62 -4.94
N THR A 277 4.88 12.67 -5.43
CA THR A 277 4.67 12.49 -6.87
C THR A 277 3.82 13.62 -7.44
N ILE A 278 4.09 14.04 -8.68
CA ILE A 278 3.35 15.14 -9.32
C ILE A 278 2.00 14.65 -9.89
N GLY A 279 1.93 13.36 -10.25
CA GLY A 279 0.74 12.72 -10.81
C GLY A 279 -0.39 12.51 -9.80
N GLY A 280 -1.63 12.47 -10.30
CA GLY A 280 -2.81 12.17 -9.50
C GLY A 280 -3.36 13.34 -8.68
N ARG A 281 -4.60 13.13 -8.22
CA ARG A 281 -5.35 14.04 -7.35
C ARG A 281 -4.86 13.90 -5.90
N PRO A 282 -4.49 15.00 -5.21
CA PRO A 282 -3.98 14.94 -3.86
C PRO A 282 -5.11 14.70 -2.86
N ILE A 283 -4.90 13.73 -1.98
CA ILE A 283 -5.73 13.50 -0.81
C ILE A 283 -5.11 14.28 0.35
N THR A 284 -5.83 15.29 0.83
CA THR A 284 -5.32 16.25 1.81
C THR A 284 -5.92 16.00 3.19
N LEU A 285 -5.05 15.99 4.20
CA LEU A 285 -5.41 16.02 5.61
C LEU A 285 -5.48 17.47 6.07
N GLU A 286 -6.67 17.91 6.48
CA GLU A 286 -6.91 19.18 7.15
C GLU A 286 -7.03 18.95 8.66
N LEU A 287 -6.31 19.75 9.46
CA LEU A 287 -6.33 19.71 10.92
C LEU A 287 -6.77 21.07 11.46
N ASP A 288 -7.99 21.12 11.99
CA ASP A 288 -8.53 22.33 12.62
C ASP A 288 -8.50 22.21 14.13
N VAL A 289 -7.87 23.20 14.77
CA VAL A 289 -7.84 23.29 16.23
C VAL A 289 -9.17 23.85 16.72
N GLU A 290 -9.83 23.11 17.60
CA GLU A 290 -11.04 23.57 18.27
C GLU A 290 -10.66 24.72 19.21
N LYS A 291 -11.16 25.94 18.95
CA LYS A 291 -10.76 27.17 19.65
C LYS A 291 -11.20 27.23 21.13
N GLU A 292 -11.96 26.24 21.59
CA GLU A 292 -12.57 26.19 22.93
C GLU A 292 -11.94 25.13 23.83
N GLN A 293 -10.61 25.05 23.87
CA GLN A 293 -9.95 24.35 24.97
C GLN A 293 -9.56 25.39 26.03
N PRO A 294 -10.27 25.44 27.18
CA PRO A 294 -9.76 26.20 28.31
C PRO A 294 -8.42 25.56 28.68
N ALA A 295 -7.34 26.29 28.45
CA ALA A 295 -6.07 25.94 29.08
C ALA A 295 -6.36 25.92 30.58
N LEU A 296 -6.35 24.73 31.17
CA LEU A 296 -6.21 24.57 32.61
C LEU A 296 -4.81 25.11 32.90
N ASN A 297 -4.75 26.42 33.10
CA ASN A 297 -3.57 27.13 33.54
C ASN A 297 -3.32 26.71 34.99
N VAL A 298 -2.75 25.52 35.17
CA VAL A 298 -2.17 25.12 36.45
C VAL A 298 -0.89 25.93 36.59
N TYR A 299 -1.03 27.22 36.90
CA TYR A 299 0.07 28.01 37.41
C TYR A 299 0.42 27.43 38.78
N THR A 300 1.43 26.56 38.82
CA THR A 300 2.18 26.38 40.07
C THR A 300 2.74 27.76 40.41
N ASP A 301 2.33 28.29 41.55
CA ASP A 301 2.76 29.59 42.09
C ASP A 301 4.30 29.56 42.24
N GLU A 302 5.04 29.98 41.20
CA GLU A 302 6.51 29.92 41.12
C GLU A 302 7.19 30.66 42.29
N SER A 303 6.44 31.55 42.95
CA SER A 303 6.85 32.31 44.11
C SER A 303 7.10 31.47 45.37
N LYS A 304 6.43 30.31 45.52
CA LYS A 304 6.48 29.48 46.75
C LYS A 304 7.36 28.23 46.65
N LEU A 305 7.75 27.82 45.45
CA LEU A 305 8.46 26.56 45.19
C LEU A 305 9.79 26.83 44.47
N ARG A 306 10.77 27.38 45.20
CA ARG A 306 12.11 27.70 44.66
C ARG A 306 13.03 26.48 44.53
N SER A 307 12.69 25.34 45.12
CA SER A 307 13.51 24.12 45.09
C SER A 307 12.65 22.89 44.83
N GLY A 308 12.91 22.19 43.73
CA GLY A 308 12.23 20.97 43.33
C GLY A 308 12.64 20.55 41.91
N ILE A 309 12.35 19.32 41.53
CA ILE A 309 12.63 18.78 40.18
C ILE A 309 11.57 19.30 39.21
N ARG A 310 11.98 20.00 38.14
CA ARG A 310 11.06 20.45 37.08
C ARG A 310 10.87 19.35 36.04
N LEU A 311 9.62 18.98 35.81
CA LEU A 311 9.21 18.05 34.76
C LEU A 311 8.39 18.81 33.72
N TYR A 312 8.76 18.63 32.45
CA TYR A 312 8.05 19.20 31.32
C TYR A 312 7.12 18.14 30.73
N TYR A 313 5.92 18.55 30.35
CA TYR A 313 4.99 17.69 29.64
C TYR A 313 4.26 18.49 28.56
N ARG A 314 3.80 17.79 27.53
CA ARG A 314 3.05 18.38 26.42
C ARG A 314 1.58 17.99 26.58
N GLN A 315 0.71 18.96 26.77
CA GLN A 315 -0.73 18.72 26.78
C GLN A 315 -1.23 18.69 25.33
N PRO A 316 -1.92 17.63 24.87
CA PRO A 316 -2.40 17.57 23.49
C PRO A 316 -3.59 18.52 23.27
N ALA A 317 -3.65 19.13 22.10
CA ALA A 317 -4.84 19.82 21.63
C ALA A 317 -5.75 18.85 20.88
N VAL A 318 -7.05 18.87 21.15
CA VAL A 318 -8.01 18.08 20.38
C VAL A 318 -8.29 18.83 19.08
N VAL A 319 -8.04 18.16 17.96
CA VAL A 319 -8.23 18.73 16.63
C VAL A 319 -9.24 17.90 15.85
N LEU A 320 -9.99 18.57 14.97
CA LEU A 320 -10.82 17.91 13.99
C LEU A 320 -9.98 17.62 12.75
N ALA A 321 -9.71 16.34 12.52
CA ALA A 321 -9.00 15.84 11.36
C ALA A 321 -9.99 15.48 10.25
N ARG A 322 -9.89 16.15 9.10
CA ARG A 322 -10.70 15.90 7.90
C ARG A 322 -9.80 15.46 6.77
N LEU A 323 -10.08 14.29 6.21
CA LEU A 323 -9.40 13.80 5.00
C LEU A 323 -10.28 14.11 3.80
N VAL A 324 -9.76 14.92 2.88
CA VAL A 324 -10.51 15.48 1.76
C VAL A 324 -9.87 15.12 0.44
N ASP A 325 -10.72 14.76 -0.52
CA ASP A 325 -10.38 14.53 -1.91
C ASP A 325 -10.98 15.62 -2.80
N GLY A 326 -10.24 16.71 -2.96
CA GLY A 326 -10.71 17.92 -3.64
C GLY A 326 -11.87 18.58 -2.89
N GLN A 327 -13.10 18.27 -3.28
CA GLN A 327 -14.33 18.76 -2.61
C GLN A 327 -15.05 17.68 -1.79
N LYS A 328 -14.69 16.40 -1.97
CA LYS A 328 -15.35 15.29 -1.31
C LYS A 328 -14.65 14.99 0.01
N GLU A 329 -15.37 15.07 1.12
CA GLU A 329 -14.87 14.60 2.41
C GLU A 329 -14.93 13.07 2.45
N LEU A 330 -13.79 12.44 2.73
CA LEU A 330 -13.64 10.99 2.78
C LEU A 330 -13.79 10.46 4.20
N LEU A 331 -13.23 11.17 5.18
CA LEU A 331 -13.20 10.77 6.58
C LEU A 331 -13.10 11.98 7.48
N GLN A 332 -13.78 11.92 8.62
CA GLN A 332 -13.74 12.93 9.69
C GLN A 332 -13.55 12.24 11.04
N ALA A 333 -12.59 12.70 11.84
CA ALA A 333 -12.40 12.21 13.20
C ALA A 333 -11.83 13.29 14.14
N ARG A 334 -12.11 13.16 15.44
CA ARG A 334 -11.49 13.99 16.48
C ARG A 334 -10.28 13.26 17.06
N ILE A 335 -9.11 13.87 16.97
CA ILE A 335 -7.85 13.25 17.42
C ILE A 335 -7.05 14.19 18.32
N PRO A 336 -6.34 13.68 19.34
CA PRO A 336 -5.41 14.48 20.13
C PRO A 336 -4.08 14.68 19.39
N VAL A 337 -3.71 15.93 19.12
CA VAL A 337 -2.44 16.30 18.49
C VAL A 337 -1.56 17.07 19.47
N TYR A 338 -0.45 16.45 19.87
CA TYR A 338 0.49 17.02 20.83
C TYR A 338 1.16 18.31 20.32
N GLN A 339 1.53 18.37 19.05
CA GLN A 339 2.28 19.48 18.44
C GLN A 339 1.49 20.79 18.37
N LYS A 340 0.15 20.73 18.38
CA LYS A 340 -0.75 21.89 18.43
C LYS A 340 -1.03 22.37 19.86
N GLY A 341 -0.60 21.59 20.85
CA GLY A 341 -0.79 21.87 22.26
C GLY A 341 0.29 22.77 22.86
N GLN A 342 0.21 22.94 24.17
CA GLN A 342 1.17 23.74 24.94
C GLN A 342 2.10 22.83 25.73
N ILE A 343 3.35 23.28 25.89
CA ILE A 343 4.31 22.66 26.80
C ILE A 343 4.12 23.32 28.16
N LEU A 344 3.82 22.51 29.16
CA LEU A 344 3.63 22.92 30.54
C LEU A 344 4.73 22.28 31.40
N ASN A 345 4.95 22.85 32.57
CA ASN A 345 5.89 22.34 33.54
C ASN A 345 5.21 22.17 34.90
N PHE A 346 5.65 21.17 35.65
CA PHE A 346 5.27 21.00 37.04
C PHE A 346 6.52 20.76 37.90
N ILE A 347 6.45 21.17 39.16
CA ILE A 347 7.55 21.06 40.12
C ILE A 347 7.20 19.95 41.11
N ILE A 348 8.06 18.92 41.21
CA ILE A 348 7.99 17.91 42.26
C ILE A 348 8.98 18.30 43.37
N ASN A 349 8.50 18.36 44.61
CA ASN A 349 9.32 18.54 45.81
C ASN A 349 9.78 17.22 46.42
#